data_AF-A0A936J926-F1
#
_entry.id   AF-A0A936J926-F1
#
_cell.length_a   1.000
_cell.length_b   1.000
_cell.length_c   1.000
_cell.angle_alpha   90.00
_cell.angle_beta   90.00
_cell.angle_gamma   90.00
#
_symmetry.space_group_name_H-M   'P 1'
#
loop_
_entity.id
_entity.type
_entity.pdbx_description
1 polymer ?
#
loop_
_entity_poly.entity_id
_entity_poly.type
_entity_poly.pdbx_seq_one_letter_code
_entity_poly.pdbx_strand_id
1 'polypeptide(L)'
;MSHSLVGSPFVHPSVMFRVDAVQAVGGYPSDAPHAEDYALWLKLVLRHRCANVPEVLMLYRVHGGQVSQHKLAGQWEQTCRLRRQAHAAFAQAGLPLPKGGLAVPTLWDRLHGRAGTLGANYVSWALCYRQLGQRRRAMATAMAGLRVAPLCGRLWGVMWPYALRPAHWRARLGRQPGR
;
A
#
# COMPACT_ATOMS: atom_id res chain seq x y z
N MET A 1 11.57 -11.58 -4.80
CA MET A 1 12.51 -10.77 -3.98
C MET A 1 12.43 -9.27 -4.29
N SER A 2 12.39 -8.82 -5.55
CA SER A 2 12.28 -7.39 -5.90
C SER A 2 10.94 -6.71 -5.53
N HIS A 3 9.84 -7.47 -5.42
CA HIS A 3 8.51 -6.92 -5.10
C HIS A 3 8.41 -6.26 -3.71
N SER A 4 9.24 -6.68 -2.74
CA SER A 4 9.26 -6.11 -1.39
C SER A 4 9.71 -4.65 -1.35
N LEU A 5 10.43 -4.19 -2.38
CA LEU A 5 10.87 -2.79 -2.52
C LEU A 5 9.77 -1.87 -3.08
N VAL A 6 8.69 -2.44 -3.62
CA VAL A 6 7.57 -1.72 -4.26
C VAL A 6 6.33 -1.66 -3.35
N GLY A 7 6.24 -2.55 -2.35
CA GLY A 7 5.11 -2.67 -1.42
C GLY A 7 5.43 -3.64 -0.28
N SER A 8 4.65 -3.62 0.80
CA SER A 8 4.69 -4.71 1.78
C SER A 8 4.10 -5.96 1.11
N PRO A 9 4.89 -7.01 0.85
CA PRO A 9 4.41 -8.18 0.12
C PRO A 9 3.70 -9.17 1.06
N PHE A 10 3.82 -8.97 2.37
CA PHE A 10 3.29 -9.84 3.40
C PHE A 10 2.12 -9.14 4.11
N VAL A 11 1.04 -9.90 4.29
CA VAL A 11 -0.09 -9.48 5.13
C VAL A 11 0.30 -9.80 6.57
N HIS A 12 0.66 -8.77 7.36
CA HIS A 12 1.22 -8.92 8.71
C HIS A 12 0.55 -10.00 9.59
N PRO A 13 -0.78 -10.02 9.77
CA PRO A 13 -1.43 -11.00 10.65
C PRO A 13 -1.34 -12.46 10.18
N SER A 14 -0.93 -12.72 8.94
CA SER A 14 -0.78 -14.07 8.39
C SER A 14 0.67 -14.55 8.31
N VAL A 15 1.64 -13.78 8.80
CA VAL A 15 3.06 -14.13 8.66
C VAL A 15 3.48 -15.09 9.77
N MET A 16 4.17 -16.17 9.37
CA MET A 16 4.95 -17.01 10.27
C MET A 16 6.43 -16.86 9.94
N PHE A 17 7.28 -16.85 10.95
CA PHE A 17 8.73 -16.77 10.81
C PHE A 17 9.42 -17.60 11.89
N ARG A 18 10.68 -17.98 11.64
CA ARG A 18 11.52 -18.58 12.67
C ARG A 18 12.01 -17.50 13.64
N VAL A 19 12.00 -17.81 14.94
CA VAL A 19 12.39 -16.86 15.99
C VAL A 19 13.84 -16.43 15.86
N ASP A 20 14.74 -17.39 15.59
CA ASP A 20 16.18 -17.15 15.42
C ASP A 20 16.47 -16.17 14.27
N ALA A 21 15.78 -16.31 13.14
CA ALA A 21 15.92 -15.41 12.00
C ALA A 21 15.49 -13.97 12.34
N VAL A 22 14.41 -13.79 13.10
CA VAL A 22 13.94 -12.45 13.53
C VAL A 22 14.88 -11.83 14.55
N GLN A 23 15.38 -12.61 15.51
CA GLN A 23 16.35 -12.14 16.48
C GLN A 23 17.67 -11.74 15.81
N ALA A 24 18.16 -12.51 14.84
CA ALA A 24 19.38 -12.22 14.10
C ALA A 24 19.33 -10.89 13.32
N VAL A 25 18.14 -10.40 12.99
CA VAL A 25 17.96 -9.09 12.33
C VAL A 25 17.57 -7.96 13.29
N GLY A 26 17.54 -8.24 14.59
CA GLY A 26 17.26 -7.27 15.66
C GLY A 26 15.78 -7.02 15.93
N GLY A 27 14.87 -7.88 15.45
CA GLY A 27 13.44 -7.78 15.72
C GLY A 27 12.76 -6.54 15.11
N TYR A 28 11.59 -6.20 15.66
CA TYR A 28 10.82 -5.04 15.24
C TYR A 28 11.54 -3.73 15.60
N PRO A 29 11.82 -2.86 14.62
CA PRO A 29 12.51 -1.59 14.88
C PRO A 29 11.60 -0.58 15.56
N SER A 30 12.17 0.20 16.49
CA SER A 30 11.48 1.31 17.16
C SER A 30 11.52 2.63 16.37
N ASP A 31 12.38 2.76 15.35
CA ASP A 31 12.62 3.98 14.59
C ASP A 31 11.78 4.08 13.29
N ALA A 32 10.80 3.18 13.14
CA ALA A 32 9.89 3.09 11.99
C ALA A 32 8.41 3.10 12.44
N PRO A 33 7.95 4.17 13.11
CA PRO A 33 6.59 4.20 13.66
C PRO A 33 5.53 4.00 12.58
N HIS A 34 4.57 3.13 12.86
CA HIS A 34 3.47 2.73 11.97
C HIS A 34 3.88 1.92 10.72
N ALA A 35 5.17 1.59 10.56
CA ALA A 35 5.72 0.80 9.47
C ALA A 35 6.72 -0.25 9.98
N GLU A 36 6.60 -0.64 11.24
CA GLU A 36 7.49 -1.55 11.97
C GLU A 36 7.59 -2.90 11.25
N ASP A 37 6.43 -3.43 10.83
CA ASP A 37 6.31 -4.68 10.09
C ASP A 37 7.12 -4.63 8.79
N TYR A 38 6.93 -3.56 8.02
CA TYR A 38 7.56 -3.41 6.72
C TYR A 38 9.07 -3.26 6.86
N ALA A 39 9.54 -2.53 7.86
CA ALA A 39 10.95 -2.40 8.18
C ALA A 39 11.56 -3.76 8.56
N LEU A 40 10.86 -4.59 9.35
CA LEU A 40 11.30 -5.95 9.66
C LEU A 40 11.39 -6.82 8.38
N TRP A 41 10.39 -6.76 7.51
CA TRP A 41 10.38 -7.53 6.26
C TRP A 41 11.55 -7.19 5.35
N LEU A 42 11.92 -5.91 5.24
CA LEU A 42 13.08 -5.49 4.45
C LEU A 42 14.39 -6.07 5.00
N LYS A 43 14.55 -6.11 6.32
CA LYS A 43 15.72 -6.74 6.95
C LYS A 43 15.76 -8.26 6.74
N LEU A 44 14.61 -8.92 6.83
CA LEU A 44 14.52 -10.37 6.63
C LEU A 44 14.78 -10.78 5.17
N VAL A 45 14.17 -10.10 4.20
CA VAL A 45 14.33 -10.43 2.77
C VAL A 45 15.77 -10.18 2.29
N LEU A 46 16.51 -9.27 2.93
CA LEU A 46 17.93 -9.06 2.67
C LEU A 46 18.81 -10.25 3.03
N ARG A 47 18.41 -11.07 4.01
CA ARG A 47 19.26 -12.11 4.61
C ARG A 47 18.69 -13.52 4.49
N HIS A 48 17.40 -13.65 4.24
CA HIS A 48 16.67 -14.90 4.25
C HIS A 48 15.75 -15.01 3.03
N ARG A 49 15.43 -16.26 2.67
CA ARG A 49 14.39 -16.54 1.67
C ARG A 49 13.02 -16.36 2.30
N CYS A 50 12.14 -15.67 1.60
CA CYS A 50 10.75 -15.46 2.00
C CYS A 50 9.83 -15.80 0.83
N ALA A 51 8.65 -16.33 1.12
CA ALA A 51 7.65 -16.71 0.13
C ALA A 51 6.23 -16.44 0.66
N ASN A 52 5.30 -16.19 -0.26
CA ASN A 52 3.87 -16.21 0.04
C ASN A 52 3.31 -17.57 -0.35
N VAL A 53 2.46 -18.14 0.50
CA VAL A 53 1.67 -19.34 0.17
C VAL A 53 0.52 -18.90 -0.75
N PRO A 54 0.31 -19.55 -1.92
CA PRO A 54 -0.70 -19.14 -2.90
C PRO A 54 -2.13 -19.55 -2.52
N GLU A 55 -2.45 -19.53 -1.22
CA GLU A 55 -3.74 -19.93 -0.66
C GLU A 55 -4.33 -18.81 0.20
N VAL A 56 -5.66 -18.69 0.19
CA VAL A 56 -6.37 -17.71 1.03
C VAL A 56 -6.58 -18.33 2.41
N LEU A 57 -5.67 -18.04 3.35
CA LEU A 57 -5.65 -18.62 4.69
C LEU A 57 -6.17 -17.70 5.79
N MET A 58 -6.66 -16.50 5.44
CA MET A 58 -7.08 -15.50 6.42
C MET A 58 -8.27 -14.68 5.93
N LEU A 59 -9.22 -14.44 6.83
CA LEU A 59 -10.24 -13.40 6.70
C LEU A 59 -9.84 -12.19 7.55
N TYR A 60 -9.57 -11.07 6.88
CA TYR A 60 -9.17 -9.83 7.57
C TYR A 60 -10.38 -8.94 7.84
N ARG A 61 -10.59 -8.58 9.12
CA ARG A 61 -11.63 -7.63 9.52
C ARG A 61 -11.15 -6.20 9.29
N VAL A 62 -11.91 -5.40 8.55
CA VAL A 62 -11.66 -3.97 8.36
C VAL A 62 -12.70 -3.15 9.15
N HIS A 63 -12.25 -2.31 10.06
CA HIS A 63 -13.11 -1.43 10.86
C HIS A 63 -12.47 -0.04 11.05
N GLY A 64 -13.26 0.99 11.30
CA GLY A 64 -12.82 2.39 11.31
C GLY A 64 -11.84 2.81 12.41
N GLY A 65 -11.44 1.89 13.28
CA GLY A 65 -10.50 2.15 14.37
C GLY A 65 -9.06 1.77 14.04
N GLN A 66 -8.77 1.23 12.85
CA GLN A 66 -7.44 0.72 12.55
C GLN A 66 -6.42 1.86 12.39
N VAL A 67 -5.24 1.65 12.96
CA VAL A 67 -4.11 2.59 12.92
C VAL A 67 -3.74 2.97 11.49
N SER A 68 -3.81 1.99 10.57
CA SER A 68 -3.53 2.16 9.13
C SER A 68 -4.45 3.14 8.41
N GLN A 69 -5.47 3.68 9.08
CA GLN A 69 -6.39 4.67 8.55
C GLN A 69 -6.11 6.06 9.11
N HIS A 70 -5.86 6.15 10.41
CA HIS A 70 -5.59 7.43 11.09
C HIS A 70 -4.21 7.99 10.77
N LYS A 71 -3.27 7.13 10.34
CA LYS A 71 -1.86 7.49 10.11
C LYS A 71 -1.40 7.28 8.66
N LEU A 72 -2.34 7.25 7.70
CA LEU A 72 -2.06 7.01 6.27
C LEU A 72 -0.89 7.84 5.71
N ALA A 73 -0.85 9.14 6.00
CA ALA A 73 0.21 10.03 5.55
C ALA A 73 1.56 9.68 6.20
N GLY A 74 1.59 9.47 7.51
CA GLY A 74 2.80 9.09 8.24
C GLY A 74 3.32 7.71 7.82
N GLN A 75 2.44 6.74 7.64
CA GLN A 75 2.79 5.42 7.10
C GLN A 75 3.41 5.50 5.71
N TRP A 76 2.85 6.32 4.82
CA TRP A 76 3.38 6.51 3.48
C TRP A 76 4.78 7.14 3.53
N GLU A 77 4.98 8.17 4.34
CA GLU A 77 6.29 8.83 4.50
C GLU A 77 7.35 7.85 5.03
N GLN A 78 7.04 7.11 6.10
CA GLN A 78 7.96 6.10 6.65
C GLN A 78 8.24 5.00 5.63
N THR A 79 7.22 4.51 4.92
CA THR A 79 7.40 3.52 3.85
C THR A 79 8.31 4.05 2.73
N CYS A 80 8.17 5.30 2.32
CA CYS A 80 9.04 5.93 1.32
C CYS A 80 10.48 6.08 1.80
N ARG A 81 10.70 6.39 3.09
CA ARG A 81 12.04 6.40 3.71
C ARG A 81 12.65 5.01 3.71
N LEU A 82 11.94 4.01 4.21
CA LEU A 82 12.38 2.62 4.30
C LEU A 82 12.70 2.03 2.92
N ARG A 83 11.89 2.32 1.90
CA ARG A 83 12.15 1.88 0.51
C ARG A 83 13.46 2.41 -0.03
N ARG A 84 13.74 3.70 0.17
CA ARG A 84 14.98 4.34 -0.28
C ARG A 84 16.20 3.70 0.40
N GLN A 85 16.13 3.49 1.72
CA GLN A 85 17.19 2.81 2.47
C GLN A 85 17.40 1.37 1.99
N ALA A 86 16.32 0.61 1.84
CA ALA A 86 16.41 -0.77 1.37
C ALA A 86 16.92 -0.88 -0.06
N HIS A 87 16.52 0.01 -0.98
CA HIS A 87 17.06 0.01 -2.33
C HIS A 87 18.59 0.18 -2.35
N ALA A 88 19.12 1.08 -1.53
CA ALA A 88 20.57 1.25 -1.39
C ALA A 88 21.23 -0.03 -0.83
N ALA A 89 20.65 -0.64 0.21
CA ALA A 89 21.16 -1.88 0.79
C ALA A 89 21.13 -3.07 -0.19
N PHE A 90 20.06 -3.23 -0.97
CA PHE A 90 19.95 -4.27 -2.00
C PHE A 90 20.98 -4.07 -3.11
N ALA A 91 21.19 -2.81 -3.53
CA ALA A 91 22.20 -2.48 -4.53
C ALA A 91 23.61 -2.84 -4.05
N GLN A 92 23.95 -2.50 -2.81
CA GLN A 92 25.24 -2.84 -2.19
C GLN A 92 25.44 -4.35 -2.02
N ALA A 93 24.36 -5.10 -1.73
CA ALA A 93 24.39 -6.54 -1.57
C ALA A 93 24.33 -7.33 -2.90
N GLY A 94 24.26 -6.65 -4.05
CA GLY A 94 24.12 -7.31 -5.37
C GLY A 94 22.79 -8.05 -5.56
N LEU A 95 21.75 -7.69 -4.80
CA LEU A 95 20.44 -8.33 -4.86
C LEU A 95 19.58 -7.73 -5.98
N PRO A 96 18.62 -8.50 -6.53
CA PRO A 96 17.79 -8.04 -7.65
C PRO A 96 16.92 -6.84 -7.28
N LEU A 97 17.10 -5.75 -8.02
CA LEU A 97 16.33 -4.51 -7.90
C LEU A 97 15.10 -4.50 -8.82
N PRO A 98 14.08 -3.66 -8.53
CA PRO A 98 12.93 -3.49 -9.41
C PRO A 98 13.37 -2.93 -10.76
N LYS A 99 12.86 -3.52 -11.85
CA LYS A 99 13.05 -2.96 -13.20
C LYS A 99 12.43 -1.56 -13.24
N GLY A 100 13.22 -0.53 -13.60
CA GLY A 100 12.81 0.87 -13.57
C GLY A 100 13.11 1.64 -12.27
N GLY A 101 13.78 1.01 -11.29
CA GLY A 101 14.19 1.63 -10.04
C GLY A 101 13.04 1.96 -9.09
N LEU A 102 13.34 2.71 -8.02
CA LEU A 102 12.29 3.32 -7.19
C LEU A 102 11.67 4.50 -7.94
N ALA A 103 10.52 4.29 -8.57
CA ALA A 103 9.79 5.38 -9.21
C ALA A 103 9.48 6.48 -8.18
N VAL A 104 10.08 7.66 -8.36
CA VAL A 104 9.78 8.85 -7.56
C VAL A 104 8.63 9.59 -8.25
N PRO A 105 7.44 9.70 -7.63
CA PRO A 105 6.31 10.33 -8.28
C PRO A 105 6.55 11.84 -8.49
N THR A 106 6.30 12.29 -9.72
CA THR A 106 6.33 13.73 -10.07
C THR A 106 5.20 14.49 -9.39
N LEU A 107 5.24 15.83 -9.45
CA LEU A 107 4.11 16.66 -9.00
C LEU A 107 2.81 16.26 -9.70
N TRP A 108 2.85 16.04 -11.02
CA TRP A 108 1.69 15.62 -11.80
C TRP A 108 1.16 14.25 -11.37
N ASP A 109 2.05 13.31 -11.06
CA ASP A 109 1.65 12.00 -10.54
C ASP A 109 0.93 12.11 -9.20
N ARG A 110 1.44 12.98 -8.30
CA ARG A 110 0.85 13.25 -6.99
C ARG A 110 -0.54 13.85 -7.13
N LEU A 111 -0.69 14.89 -7.95
CA LEU A 111 -1.99 15.55 -8.18
C LEU A 111 -3.05 14.58 -8.74
N HIS A 112 -2.66 13.63 -9.58
CA HIS A 112 -3.56 12.63 -10.16
C HIS A 112 -3.71 11.35 -9.31
N GLY A 113 -3.00 11.22 -8.19
CA GLY A 113 -3.04 10.03 -7.35
C GLY A 113 -2.56 8.76 -8.09
N ARG A 114 -1.45 8.86 -8.84
CA ARG A 114 -0.83 7.71 -9.54
C ARG A 114 -0.13 6.77 -8.56
N ALA A 115 0.24 5.57 -9.04
CA ALA A 115 0.91 4.56 -8.23
C ALA A 115 2.16 5.12 -7.52
N GLY A 116 2.37 4.70 -6.26
CA GLY A 116 3.46 5.20 -5.42
C GLY A 116 3.17 6.51 -4.68
N THR A 117 2.06 7.19 -4.96
CA THR A 117 1.66 8.42 -4.26
C THR A 117 0.74 8.17 -3.08
N LEU A 118 0.68 9.12 -2.14
CA LEU A 118 -0.30 9.11 -1.06
C LEU A 118 -1.74 9.09 -1.58
N GLY A 119 -2.01 9.79 -2.69
CA GLY A 119 -3.32 9.79 -3.34
C GLY A 119 -3.77 8.38 -3.77
N ALA A 120 -2.86 7.56 -4.29
CA ALA A 120 -3.17 6.17 -4.63
C ALA A 120 -3.53 5.33 -3.39
N ASN A 121 -2.90 5.57 -2.24
CA ASN A 121 -3.26 4.88 -0.99
C ASN A 121 -4.68 5.25 -0.54
N TYR A 122 -5.05 6.54 -0.63
CA TYR A 122 -6.42 6.97 -0.37
C TYR A 122 -7.43 6.34 -1.33
N VAL A 123 -7.10 6.20 -2.62
CA VAL A 123 -7.96 5.51 -3.60
C VAL A 123 -8.22 4.07 -3.15
N SER A 124 -7.16 3.32 -2.80
CA SER A 124 -7.29 1.92 -2.38
C SER A 124 -8.21 1.76 -1.18
N TRP A 125 -8.03 2.58 -0.14
CA TRP A 125 -8.89 2.54 1.04
C TRP A 125 -10.32 2.98 0.77
N ALA A 126 -10.51 4.06 -0.01
CA ALA A 126 -11.84 4.54 -0.36
C ALA A 126 -12.64 3.50 -1.14
N LEU A 127 -12.00 2.78 -2.07
CA LEU A 127 -12.61 1.67 -2.81
C LEU A 127 -12.88 0.46 -1.91
N CYS A 128 -11.96 0.12 -0.99
CA CYS A 128 -12.17 -0.94 -0.01
C CYS A 128 -13.43 -0.69 0.83
N TYR A 129 -13.58 0.50 1.42
CA TYR A 129 -14.80 0.83 2.18
C TYR A 129 -16.07 0.75 1.35
N ARG A 130 -15.97 1.15 0.08
CA ARG A 130 -17.11 1.09 -0.83
C ARG A 130 -17.53 -0.37 -1.07
N GLN A 131 -16.57 -1.27 -1.27
CA GLN A 131 -16.83 -2.71 -1.43
C GLN A 131 -17.42 -3.33 -0.15
N LEU A 132 -16.98 -2.86 1.03
CA LEU A 132 -17.52 -3.27 2.33
C LEU A 132 -18.88 -2.63 2.66
N GLY A 133 -19.50 -1.87 1.75
CA GLY A 133 -20.78 -1.19 1.99
C GLY A 133 -20.70 0.03 2.91
N GLN A 134 -19.51 0.41 3.39
CA GLN A 134 -19.28 1.50 4.34
C GLN A 134 -19.20 2.86 3.63
N ARG A 135 -20.30 3.27 2.98
CA ARG A 135 -20.36 4.46 2.09
C ARG A 135 -19.84 5.74 2.74
N ARG A 136 -20.26 6.05 3.97
CA ARG A 136 -19.82 7.26 4.68
C ARG A 136 -18.30 7.31 4.85
N ARG A 137 -17.68 6.18 5.19
CA ARG A 137 -16.21 6.08 5.33
C ARG A 137 -15.50 6.14 3.99
N ALA A 138 -16.06 5.51 2.96
CA ALA A 138 -15.54 5.62 1.60
C ALA A 138 -15.47 7.09 1.13
N MET A 139 -16.54 7.85 1.36
CA MET A 139 -16.61 9.28 1.04
C MET A 139 -15.64 10.11 1.90
N ALA A 140 -15.60 9.89 3.22
CA ALA A 140 -14.67 10.60 4.10
C ALA A 140 -13.20 10.36 3.71
N THR A 141 -12.85 9.11 3.40
CA THR A 141 -11.51 8.73 2.92
C THR A 141 -11.20 9.37 1.56
N ALA A 142 -12.18 9.39 0.65
CA ALA A 142 -12.02 10.03 -0.66
C ALA A 142 -11.83 11.55 -0.54
N MET A 143 -12.59 12.22 0.33
CA MET A 143 -12.44 13.64 0.64
C MET A 143 -11.05 13.97 1.20
N ALA A 144 -10.55 13.17 2.14
CA ALA A 144 -9.19 13.32 2.65
C ALA A 144 -8.15 13.14 1.53
N GLY A 145 -8.35 12.17 0.65
CA GLY A 145 -7.50 11.96 -0.52
C GLY A 145 -7.50 13.11 -1.52
N LEU A 146 -8.64 13.77 -1.74
CA LEU A 146 -8.75 14.89 -2.68
C LEU A 146 -7.94 16.12 -2.23
N ARG A 147 -7.67 16.26 -0.91
CA ARG A 147 -6.77 17.31 -0.41
C ARG A 147 -5.31 17.13 -0.87
N VAL A 148 -4.90 15.90 -1.18
CA VAL A 148 -3.52 15.57 -1.60
C VAL A 148 -3.41 15.22 -3.08
N ALA A 149 -4.52 14.79 -3.71
CA ALA A 149 -4.60 14.40 -5.12
C ALA A 149 -5.88 14.94 -5.76
N PRO A 150 -6.02 16.27 -5.92
CA PRO A 150 -7.27 16.91 -6.35
C PRO A 150 -7.67 16.57 -7.79
N LEU A 151 -6.74 16.14 -8.63
CA LEU A 151 -6.99 15.76 -10.03
C LEU A 151 -7.25 14.24 -10.18
N CYS A 152 -7.37 13.51 -9.07
CA CYS A 152 -7.60 12.07 -9.12
C CYS A 152 -9.07 11.76 -9.42
N GLY A 153 -9.37 11.44 -10.69
CA GLY A 153 -10.72 11.05 -11.12
C GLY A 153 -11.31 9.85 -10.37
N ARG A 154 -10.48 8.95 -9.83
CA ARG A 154 -10.95 7.80 -9.02
C ARG A 154 -11.54 8.24 -7.68
N LEU A 155 -10.91 9.22 -7.01
CA LEU A 155 -11.41 9.78 -5.75
C LEU A 155 -12.72 10.54 -5.96
N TRP A 156 -12.79 11.38 -7.01
CA TRP A 156 -14.04 12.00 -7.44
C TRP A 156 -15.12 10.98 -7.78
N GLY A 157 -14.75 9.88 -8.43
CA GLY A 157 -15.64 8.76 -8.68
C GLY A 157 -16.24 8.21 -7.39
N VAL A 158 -15.46 8.06 -6.31
CA VAL A 158 -15.99 7.58 -5.02
C VAL A 158 -17.04 8.54 -4.45
N MET A 159 -16.85 9.85 -4.62
CA MET A 159 -17.78 10.88 -4.17
C MET A 159 -19.13 10.85 -4.90
N TRP A 160 -19.13 10.43 -6.16
CA TRP A 160 -20.33 10.46 -6.99
C TRP A 160 -21.14 9.14 -6.92
N PRO A 161 -22.47 9.21 -6.69
CA PRO A 161 -23.34 8.04 -6.79
C PRO A 161 -23.19 7.36 -8.14
N TYR A 162 -23.18 6.01 -8.18
CA TYR A 162 -23.08 5.27 -9.45
C TYR A 162 -24.17 5.67 -10.44
N ALA A 163 -25.37 5.99 -9.92
CA ALA A 163 -26.56 6.39 -10.66
C ALA A 163 -26.41 7.70 -11.45
N LEU A 164 -25.54 8.62 -11.00
CA LEU A 164 -25.43 9.94 -11.63
C LEU A 164 -24.25 10.01 -12.62
N ARG A 165 -23.49 8.92 -12.85
CA ARG A 165 -22.25 8.97 -13.66
C ARG A 165 -22.56 9.03 -15.16
N PRO A 166 -21.87 9.90 -15.94
CA PRO A 166 -21.95 9.89 -17.41
C PRO A 166 -21.62 8.50 -17.98
N ALA A 167 -22.36 8.08 -19.01
CA ALA A 167 -22.24 6.74 -19.60
C ALA A 167 -20.80 6.39 -20.03
N HIS A 168 -20.04 7.36 -20.55
CA HIS A 168 -18.67 7.17 -21.02
C HIS A 168 -17.65 6.84 -19.90
N TRP A 169 -17.94 7.15 -18.63
CA TRP A 169 -17.10 6.76 -17.48
C TRP A 169 -17.34 5.33 -17.01
N ARG A 170 -18.50 4.74 -17.32
CA ARG A 170 -18.86 3.38 -16.91
C ARG A 170 -18.08 2.32 -17.69
N ALA A 171 -17.74 2.60 -18.94
CA ALA A 171 -17.02 1.67 -19.83
C ALA A 171 -15.56 1.42 -19.42
N ARG A 172 -14.89 2.36 -18.74
CA ARG A 172 -13.45 2.25 -18.37
C ARG A 172 -13.16 1.35 -17.16
N LEU A 173 -14.18 0.95 -16.40
CA LEU A 173 -14.01 0.16 -15.18
C LEU A 173 -14.65 -1.24 -15.28
N GLY A 174 -15.21 -1.58 -16.45
CA GLY A 174 -15.97 -2.80 -16.72
C GLY A 174 -15.19 -3.88 -17.49
N ARG A 175 -14.02 -4.29 -16.98
CA ARG A 175 -13.52 -5.66 -17.17
C ARG A 175 -13.04 -6.16 -15.82
N GLN A 176 -13.91 -6.85 -15.10
CA GLN A 176 -13.45 -7.81 -14.10
C GLN A 176 -12.88 -9.01 -14.87
N PRO A 177 -11.64 -9.47 -14.62
CA PRO A 177 -11.24 -10.81 -15.01
C PRO A 177 -12.12 -11.81 -14.25
N GLY A 178 -12.41 -12.92 -14.93
CA GLY A 178 -13.49 -13.86 -14.62
C GLY A 178 -13.47 -14.48 -13.23
N ARG A 179 -14.65 -14.99 -12.91
CA ARG A 179 -14.97 -16.00 -11.89
C ARG A 179 -13.96 -17.16 -11.87
#